data_AF-A0A1Z8A777-F1
#
_entry.id   AF-A0A1Z8A777-F1
#
_cell.length_a   1.000
_cell.length_b   1.000
_cell.length_c   1.000
_cell.angle_alpha   90.00
_cell.angle_beta   90.00
_cell.angle_gamma   90.00
#
_symmetry.space_group_name_H-M   'P 1'
#
loop_
_entity.id
_entity.type
_entity.pdbx_description
1 polymer ?
#
loop_
_entity_poly.entity_id
_entity_poly.type
_entity_poly.pdbx_seq_one_letter_code
_entity_poly.pdbx_strand_id
1 'polypeptide(L)' 'MTTQTLKLNVKTGEKDGKNFWDRCGVVFVRTDGDGNITSLTVKHNMFPNVEMVAFPKRDNDDD' A
#
# COMPACT_ATOMS: atom_id res chain seq x y z
N MET A 1 6.57 17.17 -0.34
CA MET A 1 6.23 15.78 -0.02
C MET A 1 4.74 15.60 -0.13
N THR A 2 4.30 14.67 -0.98
CA THR A 2 2.89 14.39 -1.21
C THR A 2 2.61 12.94 -0.81
N THR A 3 1.46 12.69 -0.16
CA THR A 3 1.01 11.34 0.16
C THR A 3 -0.25 11.02 -0.64
N GLN A 4 -0.23 9.92 -1.37
CA GLN A 4 -1.38 9.38 -2.08
C GLN A 4 -1.87 8.11 -1.36
N THR A 5 -3.19 7.96 -1.25
CA THR A 5 -3.81 6.77 -0.64
C THR A 5 -4.60 6.00 -1.68
N LEU A 6 -4.25 4.73 -1.88
CA LEU A 6 -4.89 3.82 -2.83
C LEU A 6 -5.65 2.74 -2.06
N LYS A 7 -6.87 2.44 -2.50
CA LYS A 7 -7.65 1.32 -1.94
C LYS A 7 -7.22 0.01 -2.61
N LEU A 8 -6.96 -1.01 -1.81
CA LEU A 8 -6.75 -2.36 -2.30
C LEU A 8 -8.06 -3.12 -2.27
N ASN A 9 -8.44 -3.66 -3.43
CA ASN A 9 -9.58 -4.54 -3.54
C ASN A 9 -9.15 -5.83 -4.24
N VAL A 10 -9.69 -6.96 -3.79
CA VAL A 10 -9.53 -8.26 -4.43
C VAL A 10 -10.84 -8.65 -5.10
N LYS A 11 -10.77 -9.23 -6.30
CA LYS A 11 -11.97 -9.73 -6.97
C LYS A 11 -12.44 -10.96 -6.21
N THR A 12 -13.67 -10.93 -5.72
CA THR A 12 -14.28 -12.04 -4.97
C THR A 12 -15.24 -12.87 -5.80
N GLY A 13 -15.68 -12.34 -6.94
CA GLY A 13 -16.49 -13.09 -7.88
C GLY A 13 -16.83 -12.31 -9.13
N GLU A 14 -17.56 -12.98 -10.02
CA GLU A 14 -18.16 -12.40 -11.19
C GLU A 14 -19.56 -12.98 -11.37
N LYS A 15 -20.54 -12.13 -11.65
CA LYS A 15 -21.91 -12.54 -11.96
C LYS A 15 -22.46 -11.63 -13.04
N ASP A 16 -23.02 -12.21 -14.09
CA ASP A 16 -23.64 -11.47 -15.21
C ASP A 16 -22.69 -10.42 -15.82
N GLY A 17 -21.39 -10.75 -15.93
CA GLY A 17 -20.35 -9.86 -16.45
C GLY A 17 -19.94 -8.71 -15.50
N LYS A 18 -20.49 -8.66 -14.28
CA LYS A 18 -20.10 -7.71 -13.25
C LYS A 18 -19.11 -8.33 -12.28
N ASN A 19 -18.00 -7.63 -12.06
CA ASN A 19 -17.00 -8.00 -11.06
C ASN A 19 -17.42 -7.52 -9.67
N PHE A 20 -17.30 -8.41 -8.69
CA PHE A 20 -17.47 -8.09 -7.27
C PHE A 20 -16.10 -8.00 -6.62
N TRP A 21 -15.94 -7.00 -5.76
CA TRP A 21 -14.66 -6.65 -5.18
C TRP A 21 -14.82 -6.43 -3.69
N ASP A 22 -13.98 -7.10 -2.90
CA ASP A 22 -13.90 -6.85 -1.47
C ASP A 22 -12.69 -5.98 -1.16
N ARG A 23 -12.91 -4.99 -0.30
CA ARG A 23 -11.83 -4.12 0.18
C ARG A 23 -10.99 -4.88 1.20
N CYS A 24 -9.73 -5.11 0.85
CA CYS A 24 -8.80 -5.86 1.70
C CYS A 24 -7.73 -4.98 2.37
N GLY A 25 -7.56 -3.73 1.93
CA GLY A 25 -6.53 -2.88 2.51
C GLY A 25 -6.40 -1.49 1.91
N VAL A 26 -5.29 -0.84 2.25
CA VAL A 26 -4.88 0.45 1.70
C VAL A 26 -3.37 0.48 1.48
N VAL A 27 -2.93 1.22 0.46
CA VAL A 27 -1.52 1.56 0.24
C VAL A 27 -1.35 3.06 0.39
N PHE A 28 -0.35 3.46 1.15
CA PHE A 28 0.12 4.84 1.24
C PHE A 28 1.39 4.96 0.40
N VAL A 29 1.37 5.82 -0.60
CA VAL A 29 2.53 6.12 -1.45
C VAL A 29 3.00 7.52 -1.10
N ARG A 30 4.26 7.65 -0.69
CA ARG A 30 4.87 8.97 -0.43
C ARG A 30 5.85 9.30 -1.54
N THR A 31 5.83 10.56 -1.97
CA THR A 31 6.78 11.09 -2.94
C THR A 31 7.55 12.29 -2.41
N ASP A 32 8.75 12.49 -2.95
CA ASP A 32 9.54 13.71 -2.74
C ASP A 32 8.96 14.90 -3.54
N GLY A 33 9.74 15.98 -3.67
CA GLY A 33 9.36 17.17 -4.43
C GLY A 33 9.39 16.98 -5.95
N ASP A 34 10.17 16.02 -6.45
CA ASP A 34 10.36 15.73 -7.87
C ASP A 34 9.39 14.64 -8.37
N GLY A 35 8.63 14.04 -7.45
CA GLY A 35 7.65 13.00 -7.74
C GLY A 35 8.19 11.58 -7.64
N ASN A 36 9.43 11.38 -7.20
CA ASN A 36 9.97 10.04 -6.98
C ASN A 36 9.31 9.41 -5.75
N ILE A 37 9.01 8.11 -5.84
CA ILE A 37 8.44 7.37 -4.71
C ILE A 37 9.54 7.12 -3.68
N THR A 38 9.33 7.61 -2.46
CA THR A 38 10.28 7.46 -1.34
C THR A 38 9.89 6.36 -0.36
N SER A 39 8.59 6.01 -0.30
CA SER A 39 8.11 4.87 0.50
C SER A 39 6.74 4.40 0.02
N LEU A 40 6.49 3.10 0.20
CA LEU A 40 5.14 2.53 0.16
C LEU A 40 4.86 1.81 1.47
N THR A 41 3.72 2.11 2.11
CA THR A 41 3.24 1.39 3.29
C THR A 41 1.91 0.74 2.97
N VAL A 42 1.78 -0.57 3.25
CA VAL A 42 0.54 -1.31 3.05
C VAL A 42 -0.07 -1.70 4.39
N LYS A 43 -1.37 -1.44 4.56
CA LYS A 43 -2.18 -1.99 5.65
C LYS A 43 -3.20 -2.94 5.06
N HIS A 44 -3.12 -4.23 5.41
CA HIS A 44 -3.97 -5.29 4.89
C HIS A 44 -4.76 -5.95 6.03
N ASN A 45 -6.05 -6.21 5.81
CA ASN A 45 -6.96 -6.74 6.83
C ASN A 45 -6.56 -8.14 7.35
N MET A 46 -6.01 -8.99 6.47
CA MET A 46 -5.46 -10.31 6.84
C MET A 46 -4.18 -10.23 7.68
N PHE A 47 -3.51 -9.07 7.72
CA PHE A 47 -2.24 -8.88 8.41
C PHE A 47 -2.27 -7.57 9.24
N PRO A 48 -3.17 -7.46 10.22
CA PRO A 48 -3.44 -6.19 10.91
C PRO A 48 -2.23 -5.64 11.68
N ASN A 49 -1.30 -6.53 12.05
CA ASN A 49 -0.11 -6.21 12.85
C ASN A 49 1.20 -6.27 12.05
N VAL A 50 1.11 -6.35 10.72
CA VAL A 50 2.30 -6.38 9.85
C VAL A 50 2.39 -5.06 9.11
N GLU A 51 3.46 -4.32 9.36
CA GLU A 51 3.78 -3.12 8.59
C GLU A 51 4.59 -3.54 7.35
N MET A 52 3.90 -3.69 6.23
CA MET A 52 4.56 -3.99 4.96
C MET A 52 5.06 -2.69 4.34
N VAL A 53 6.38 -2.53 4.29
CA VAL A 53 7.04 -1.37 3.68
C VAL A 53 7.90 -1.79 2.50
N ALA A 54 7.80 -1.05 1.40
CA ALA A 54 8.81 -1.07 0.33
C ALA A 54 9.84 0.02 0.64
N PHE A 55 11.11 -0.29 0.44
CA PHE A 55 12.26 0.48 0.96
C PHE A 55 12.27 0.45 2.48
N PRO A 56 12.59 -0.71 3.11
CA PRO A 56 12.88 -0.72 4.53
C PRO A 56 13.88 0.39 4.81
N LYS A 57 13.69 1.10 5.93
CA LYS A 57 14.73 2.02 6.40
C LYS A 57 16.02 1.22 6.38
N ARG A 58 17.00 1.66 5.59
CA ARG A 58 18.36 1.24 5.84
C ARG A 58 18.56 1.55 7.31
N ASP A 59 18.91 0.55 8.11
CA ASP A 59 19.52 0.83 9.39
C ASP A 59 20.58 1.86 9.05
N ASN A 60 20.43 3.08 9.57
CA ASN A 60 21.55 3.98 9.53
C ASN A 60 22.68 3.16 10.15
N ASP A 61 23.79 3.01 9.44
CA ASP A 61 25.08 2.82 10.08
C ASP A 61 25.20 3.99 11.08
N ASP A 62 24.62 3.80 12.27
CA ASP A 62 24.86 4.58 13.47
C ASP A 62 26.27 4.14 13.90
N ASP A 63 27.26 4.88 13.38
CA ASP A 63 28.68 4.99 13.77
C ASP A 63 29.49 3.69 13.99
#